data_AF-A0A7Y4WLQ7-F1
#
_entry.id   AF-A0A7Y4WLQ7-F1
#
_cell.length_a   1.000
_cell.length_b   1.000
_cell.length_c   1.000
_cell.angle_alpha   90.00
_cell.angle_beta   90.00
_cell.angle_gamma   90.00
#
_symmetry.space_group_name_H-M   'P 1'
#
loop_
_entity.id
_entity.type
_entity.pdbx_description
1 polymer ?
#
loop_
_entity_poly.entity_id
_entity_poly.type
_entity_poly.pdbx_seq_one_letter_code
_entity_poly.pdbx_strand_id
1 'polypeptide(L)'
;MNSKAIIVLIISMCALLIQCRKENADSKQESCVTEEQITSDFDKFYIYYPGPQKNGYAKAIKINKEWKASAIIWNGILTIKFETFTTEEEENRGFESEIVYINVLTPKIGCTELGNRKAEVISEIFFTAVKGDTNQNIYIADTLKSNKLYIDTLDFVNNRISGKFMFSAKKASYSLGGPWYNLDELRFFNGEFHSNIID
;
A
#
# COMPACT_ATOMS: atom_id res chain seq x y z
N MET A 1 -52.39 10.39 41.83
CA MET A 1 -51.51 10.59 40.65
C MET A 1 -51.96 9.63 39.56
N ASN A 2 -52.36 10.15 38.40
CA ASN A 2 -52.92 9.35 37.29
C ASN A 2 -51.82 8.49 36.65
N SER A 3 -51.89 7.16 36.81
CA SER A 3 -50.90 6.22 36.27
C SER A 3 -50.74 6.30 34.74
N LYS A 4 -51.77 6.79 34.04
CA LYS A 4 -51.73 7.04 32.59
C LYS A 4 -50.71 8.10 32.17
N ALA A 5 -50.45 9.11 33.01
CA ALA A 5 -49.47 10.16 32.70
C ALA A 5 -48.02 9.67 32.81
N ILE A 6 -47.77 8.74 33.73
CA ILE A 6 -46.43 8.15 33.96
C ILE A 6 -46.03 7.25 32.79
N ILE A 7 -46.98 6.46 32.26
CA ILE A 7 -46.73 5.54 31.14
C ILE A 7 -46.38 6.31 29.85
N VAL A 8 -47.07 7.43 29.58
CA VAL A 8 -46.78 8.27 28.39
C VAL A 8 -45.38 8.89 28.47
N LEU A 9 -44.95 9.31 29.66
CA LEU A 9 -43.60 9.86 29.90
C LEU A 9 -42.50 8.83 29.67
N ILE A 10 -42.69 7.58 30.13
CA ILE A 10 -41.71 6.50 29.95
C ILE A 10 -41.59 6.12 28.47
N ILE A 11 -42.71 6.00 27.74
CA ILE A 11 -42.70 5.66 26.31
C ILE A 11 -42.03 6.78 25.48
N SER A 12 -42.29 8.05 25.83
CA SER A 12 -41.64 9.20 25.18
C SER A 12 -40.13 9.24 25.42
N MET A 13 -39.67 8.86 26.61
CA MET A 13 -38.23 8.82 26.93
C MET A 13 -37.53 7.66 26.23
N CYS A 14 -38.18 6.50 26.09
CA CYS A 14 -37.67 5.38 25.29
C CYS A 14 -37.61 5.71 23.79
N ALA A 15 -38.59 6.43 23.24
CA ALA A 15 -38.56 6.83 21.83
C ALA A 15 -37.38 7.78 21.51
N LEU A 16 -37.04 8.71 22.41
CA LEU A 16 -35.89 9.60 22.26
C LEU A 16 -34.55 8.86 22.35
N LEU A 17 -34.45 7.80 23.17
CA LEU A 17 -33.25 6.96 23.24
C LEU A 17 -33.04 6.08 22.01
N ILE A 18 -34.13 5.70 21.33
CA ILE A 18 -34.06 4.93 20.07
C ILE A 18 -33.70 5.87 18.89
N GLN A 19 -34.13 7.14 18.92
CA GLN A 19 -33.80 8.13 17.89
C GLN A 19 -32.31 8.51 17.86
N CYS A 20 -31.60 8.44 18.99
CA CYS A 20 -30.14 8.65 19.04
C CYS A 20 -29.31 7.43 18.57
N ARG A 21 -29.96 6.31 18.22
CA ARG A 21 -29.30 5.11 17.68
C ARG A 21 -29.54 4.93 16.18
N LYS A 22 -30.02 5.98 15.50
CA LYS A 22 -30.16 5.99 14.05
C LYS A 22 -28.78 6.16 13.43
N GLU A 23 -28.16 5.00 13.17
CA GLU A 23 -27.21 4.76 12.08
C GLU A 23 -26.25 5.93 11.81
N ASN A 24 -25.10 5.92 12.49
CA ASN A 24 -23.88 6.23 11.76
C ASN A 24 -23.76 5.15 10.69
N ALA A 25 -24.43 5.35 9.56
CA ALA A 25 -24.09 4.64 8.35
C ALA A 25 -22.61 4.96 8.13
N ASP A 26 -21.74 3.98 8.38
CA ASP A 26 -20.36 4.00 7.92
C ASP A 26 -20.43 4.41 6.46
N SER A 27 -20.16 5.69 6.17
CA SER A 27 -19.94 6.12 4.81
C SER A 27 -18.67 5.39 4.41
N LYS A 28 -18.82 4.24 3.75
CA LYS A 28 -17.69 3.52 3.15
C LYS A 28 -17.01 4.53 2.25
N GLN A 29 -15.90 5.09 2.74
CA GLN A 29 -15.15 6.09 2.02
C GLN A 29 -14.65 5.40 0.77
N GLU A 30 -15.10 5.86 -0.40
CA GLU A 30 -14.75 5.26 -1.67
C GLU A 30 -13.24 5.31 -1.88
N SER A 31 -12.64 4.22 -2.35
CA SER A 31 -11.21 4.15 -2.58
C SER A 31 -10.80 5.04 -3.75
N CYS A 32 -9.75 5.85 -3.59
CA CYS A 32 -9.17 6.63 -4.69
C CYS A 32 -8.28 5.81 -5.64
N VAL A 33 -7.98 4.56 -5.28
CA VAL A 33 -7.20 3.64 -6.11
C VAL A 33 -8.17 2.99 -7.08
N THR A 34 -8.12 3.42 -8.34
CA THR A 34 -8.97 2.91 -9.41
C THR A 34 -8.45 1.57 -9.91
N GLU A 35 -9.36 0.64 -10.19
CA GLU A 35 -8.99 -0.59 -10.87
C GLU A 35 -8.61 -0.31 -12.33
N GLU A 36 -7.50 -0.89 -12.77
CA GLU A 36 -7.00 -0.82 -14.14
C GLU A 36 -7.01 -2.21 -14.79
N GLN A 37 -7.24 -2.24 -16.10
CA GLN A 37 -7.11 -3.46 -16.89
C GLN A 37 -5.68 -3.58 -17.42
N ILE A 38 -5.22 -4.82 -17.64
CA ILE A 38 -3.92 -5.07 -18.27
C ILE A 38 -3.97 -4.62 -19.72
N THR A 39 -3.13 -3.66 -20.09
CA THR A 39 -3.04 -3.17 -21.48
C THR A 39 -1.67 -3.37 -22.12
N SER A 40 -0.67 -3.82 -21.34
CA SER A 40 0.70 -4.04 -21.83
C SER A 40 0.94 -5.52 -22.13
N ASP A 41 1.59 -5.82 -23.24
CA ASP A 41 2.09 -7.15 -23.60
C ASP A 41 3.60 -7.31 -23.30
N PHE A 42 4.24 -6.26 -22.80
CA PHE A 42 5.66 -6.25 -22.49
C PHE A 42 6.02 -7.34 -21.48
N ASP A 43 6.97 -8.22 -21.78
CA ASP A 43 7.26 -9.42 -21.00
C ASP A 43 8.73 -9.51 -20.52
N LYS A 44 9.57 -8.53 -20.86
CA LYS A 44 11.01 -8.51 -20.53
C LYS A 44 11.27 -8.02 -19.10
N PHE A 45 10.61 -8.62 -18.13
CA PHE A 45 10.81 -8.38 -16.70
C PHE A 45 10.55 -9.64 -15.89
N TYR A 46 11.05 -9.65 -14.66
CA TYR A 46 10.91 -10.79 -13.74
C TYR A 46 9.80 -10.55 -12.72
N ILE A 47 9.14 -11.65 -12.35
CA ILE A 47 8.29 -11.78 -11.18
C ILE A 47 9.03 -12.69 -10.21
N TYR A 48 9.43 -12.13 -9.08
CA TYR A 48 10.12 -12.85 -8.03
C TYR A 48 9.13 -13.44 -7.02
N TYR A 49 9.61 -14.41 -6.22
CA TYR A 49 8.74 -15.06 -5.26
C TYR A 49 8.54 -14.17 -4.02
N PRO A 50 7.36 -14.22 -3.36
CA PRO A 50 7.01 -13.27 -2.30
C PRO A 50 7.80 -13.43 -0.99
N GLY A 51 8.48 -14.57 -0.79
CA GLY A 51 9.10 -14.91 0.49
C GLY A 51 8.11 -15.21 1.63
N PRO A 52 8.60 -15.28 2.88
CA PRO A 52 7.78 -15.55 4.06
C PRO A 52 6.86 -14.37 4.43
N GLN A 53 5.54 -14.58 4.35
CA GLN A 53 4.53 -13.54 4.61
C GLN A 53 4.05 -13.49 6.06
N LYS A 54 4.96 -13.72 7.04
CA LYS A 54 4.60 -13.86 8.47
C LYS A 54 3.94 -12.60 9.03
N ASN A 55 4.43 -11.42 8.63
CA ASN A 55 3.95 -10.14 9.16
C ASN A 55 2.86 -9.53 8.27
N GLY A 56 2.80 -9.91 7.00
CA GLY A 56 1.86 -9.34 6.05
C GLY A 56 2.15 -9.76 4.62
N TYR A 57 1.22 -9.44 3.74
CA TYR A 57 1.33 -9.69 2.31
C TYR A 57 0.86 -8.49 1.51
N ALA A 58 1.34 -8.41 0.27
CA ALA A 58 0.81 -7.54 -0.76
C ALA A 58 0.60 -8.32 -2.06
N LYS A 59 -0.38 -7.88 -2.84
CA LYS A 59 -0.62 -8.35 -4.21
C LYS A 59 -0.88 -7.16 -5.11
N ALA A 60 -0.48 -7.24 -6.37
CA ALA A 60 -0.73 -6.24 -7.40
C ALA A 60 -0.58 -6.87 -8.79
N ILE A 61 -0.74 -6.06 -9.82
CA ILE A 61 -0.28 -6.36 -11.18
C ILE A 61 0.95 -5.49 -11.45
N LYS A 62 2.10 -6.13 -11.70
CA LYS A 62 3.34 -5.47 -12.13
C LYS A 62 3.39 -5.52 -13.66
N ILE A 63 3.23 -4.36 -14.31
CA ILE A 63 3.14 -4.17 -15.77
C ILE A 63 1.98 -4.95 -16.41
N ASN A 64 2.06 -6.27 -16.45
CA ASN A 64 1.03 -7.17 -16.99
C ASN A 64 1.00 -8.56 -16.35
N LYS A 65 1.79 -8.79 -15.29
CA LYS A 65 1.81 -10.07 -14.57
C LYS A 65 1.38 -9.87 -13.12
N GLU A 66 0.72 -10.88 -12.57
CA GLU A 66 0.44 -10.93 -11.13
C GLU A 66 1.74 -10.84 -10.34
N TRP A 67 1.71 -10.06 -9.28
CA TRP A 67 2.83 -9.86 -8.38
C TRP A 67 2.35 -10.02 -6.95
N LYS A 68 3.16 -10.70 -6.14
CA LYS A 68 2.91 -10.92 -4.71
C LYS A 68 4.20 -10.61 -3.95
N ALA A 69 4.07 -10.07 -2.75
CA ALA A 69 5.20 -9.73 -1.91
C ALA A 69 4.90 -9.97 -0.43
N SER A 70 5.95 -10.06 0.36
CA SER A 70 5.87 -9.91 1.82
C SER A 70 5.72 -8.44 2.16
N ALA A 71 4.81 -8.11 3.08
CA ALA A 71 4.63 -6.75 3.56
C ALA A 71 5.19 -6.61 4.99
N ILE A 72 5.97 -5.55 5.20
CA ILE A 72 6.56 -5.20 6.48
C ILE A 72 6.32 -3.72 6.72
N ILE A 73 5.78 -3.37 7.88
CA ILE A 73 5.34 -1.99 8.17
C ILE A 73 5.86 -1.56 9.53
N TRP A 74 6.50 -0.39 9.58
CA TRP A 74 7.04 0.19 10.82
C TRP A 74 6.31 1.45 11.26
N ASN A 75 6.22 1.63 12.58
CA ASN A 75 5.62 2.79 13.22
C ASN A 75 6.68 3.86 13.54
N GLY A 76 6.46 5.10 13.10
CA GLY A 76 7.42 6.21 13.19
C GLY A 76 7.14 7.22 12.08
N ILE A 77 7.93 7.17 11.00
CA ILE A 77 7.42 7.48 9.67
C ILE A 77 6.78 6.18 9.19
N LEU A 78 5.49 6.19 8.81
CA LEU A 78 4.83 4.98 8.34
C LEU A 78 5.58 4.51 7.09
N THR A 79 6.39 3.47 7.26
CA THR A 79 7.20 2.89 6.20
C THR A 79 6.55 1.57 5.82
N ILE A 80 6.02 1.49 4.61
CA ILE A 80 5.49 0.25 4.04
C ILE A 80 6.55 -0.32 3.11
N LYS A 81 7.12 -1.46 3.48
CA LYS A 81 8.06 -2.21 2.64
C LYS A 81 7.34 -3.41 2.05
N PHE A 82 7.37 -3.53 0.73
CA PHE A 82 7.03 -4.77 0.04
C PHE A 82 8.29 -5.41 -0.51
N GLU A 83 8.49 -6.68 -0.24
CA GLU A 83 9.71 -7.40 -0.59
C GLU A 83 9.40 -8.70 -1.32
N THR A 84 10.17 -8.96 -2.38
CA THR A 84 10.19 -10.23 -3.13
C THR A 84 11.62 -10.67 -3.30
N PHE A 85 11.85 -11.96 -3.53
CA PHE A 85 13.16 -12.59 -3.41
C PHE A 85 13.47 -13.41 -4.66
N THR A 86 14.75 -13.50 -5.01
CA THR A 86 15.23 -14.40 -6.06
C THR A 86 15.46 -15.78 -5.48
N THR A 87 15.09 -16.84 -6.21
CA THR A 87 15.43 -18.20 -5.81
C THR A 87 16.93 -18.47 -5.97
N GLU A 88 17.51 -19.47 -5.30
CA GLU A 88 18.93 -19.84 -5.45
C GLU A 88 19.33 -20.09 -6.92
N GLU A 89 18.41 -20.61 -7.75
CA GLU A 89 18.63 -20.79 -9.19
C GLU A 89 18.73 -19.44 -9.94
N GLU A 90 18.07 -18.39 -9.43
CA GLU A 90 18.02 -17.04 -9.99
C GLU A 90 19.09 -16.10 -9.40
N GLU A 91 19.67 -16.41 -8.24
CA GLU A 91 20.75 -15.63 -7.60
C GLU A 91 21.99 -15.50 -8.51
N ASN A 92 22.24 -16.48 -9.37
CA ASN A 92 23.27 -16.41 -10.42
C ASN A 92 23.09 -15.23 -11.39
N ARG A 93 21.92 -14.58 -11.39
CA ARG A 93 21.61 -13.37 -12.17
C ARG A 93 21.99 -12.07 -11.45
N GLY A 94 22.43 -12.16 -10.19
CA GLY A 94 23.10 -11.09 -9.48
C GLY A 94 22.20 -10.14 -8.68
N PHE A 95 20.97 -10.56 -8.31
CA PHE A 95 20.13 -9.85 -7.34
C PHE A 95 19.55 -10.87 -6.34
N GLU A 96 19.30 -10.41 -5.12
CA GLU A 96 18.76 -11.20 -4.00
C GLU A 96 17.28 -10.89 -3.76
N SER A 97 16.87 -9.63 -3.97
CA SER A 97 15.49 -9.20 -3.73
C SER A 97 15.10 -7.99 -4.58
N GLU A 98 13.79 -7.79 -4.76
CA GLU A 98 13.20 -6.51 -5.12
C GLU A 98 12.46 -5.94 -3.93
N ILE A 99 12.66 -4.65 -3.68
CA ILE A 99 12.01 -3.95 -2.58
C ILE A 99 11.28 -2.73 -3.11
N VAL A 100 10.01 -2.58 -2.73
CA VAL A 100 9.23 -1.34 -2.83
C VAL A 100 9.13 -0.73 -1.44
N TYR A 101 9.57 0.51 -1.27
CA TYR A 101 9.25 1.31 -0.08
C TYR A 101 8.18 2.33 -0.41
N ILE A 102 7.23 2.52 0.49
CA ILE A 102 6.29 3.64 0.52
C ILE A 102 6.39 4.27 1.90
N ASN A 103 7.00 5.44 1.97
CA ASN A 103 7.06 6.21 3.21
C ASN A 103 5.84 7.15 3.27
N VAL A 104 5.26 7.35 4.45
CA VAL A 104 4.18 8.32 4.70
C VAL A 104 4.42 9.02 6.03
N LEU A 105 4.72 10.32 5.98
CA LEU A 105 5.06 11.11 7.16
C LEU A 105 3.87 11.34 8.10
N THR A 106 2.66 11.48 7.53
CA THR A 106 1.43 11.74 8.31
C THR A 106 0.36 10.73 7.90
N PRO A 107 0.47 9.48 8.36
CA PRO A 107 -0.45 8.43 7.95
C PRO A 107 -1.85 8.72 8.47
N LYS A 108 -2.84 8.54 7.60
CA LYS A 108 -4.26 8.66 7.93
C LYS A 108 -5.06 7.66 7.12
N ILE A 109 -6.20 7.26 7.66
CA ILE A 109 -7.21 6.52 6.89
C ILE A 109 -7.66 7.41 5.72
N GLY A 110 -7.85 6.79 4.56
CA GLY A 110 -8.19 7.46 3.32
C GLY A 110 -6.99 7.62 2.38
N CYS A 111 -7.08 8.63 1.53
CA CYS A 111 -6.22 8.77 0.36
C CYS A 111 -5.00 9.64 0.58
N THR A 112 -3.88 9.17 0.04
CA THR A 112 -2.59 9.85 -0.02
C THR A 112 -2.05 9.77 -1.44
N GLU A 113 -1.76 10.91 -2.06
CA GLU A 113 -1.00 10.95 -3.31
C GLU A 113 0.47 10.63 -3.00
N LEU A 114 1.08 9.82 -3.87
CA LEU A 114 2.46 9.38 -3.77
C LEU A 114 3.34 10.14 -4.76
N GLY A 115 4.53 10.54 -4.33
CA GLY A 115 5.43 11.33 -5.17
C GLY A 115 6.90 11.04 -4.93
N ASN A 116 7.73 11.92 -5.45
CA ASN A 116 9.16 11.97 -5.14
C ASN A 116 9.38 12.92 -3.98
N ARG A 117 10.34 12.61 -3.11
CA ARG A 117 10.73 13.48 -2.00
C ARG A 117 11.16 14.86 -2.51
N LYS A 118 10.24 15.82 -2.45
CA LYS A 118 10.52 17.27 -2.41
C LYS A 118 10.17 17.74 -1.01
N ALA A 119 10.70 18.90 -0.59
CA ALA A 119 10.57 19.45 0.77
C ALA A 119 9.13 19.51 1.34
N GLU A 120 8.10 19.31 0.51
CA GLU A 120 6.67 19.36 0.84
C GLU A 120 5.93 18.02 0.58
N VAL A 121 6.60 16.98 0.07
CA VAL A 121 5.95 15.70 -0.28
C VAL A 121 6.06 14.71 0.89
N ILE A 122 4.89 14.31 1.38
CA ILE A 122 4.64 13.51 2.59
C ILE A 122 4.95 12.02 2.35
N SER A 123 5.22 11.61 1.11
CA SER A 123 5.39 10.21 0.73
C SER A 123 6.39 9.95 -0.39
N GLU A 124 7.16 8.87 -0.26
CA GLU A 124 8.24 8.50 -1.20
C GLU A 124 8.07 7.05 -1.64
N ILE A 125 8.12 6.79 -2.94
CA ILE A 125 8.21 5.44 -3.51
C ILE A 125 9.63 5.19 -3.99
N PHE A 126 10.23 4.08 -3.53
CA PHE A 126 11.52 3.60 -4.01
C PHE A 126 11.40 2.14 -4.38
N PHE A 127 11.76 1.80 -5.63
CA PHE A 127 11.97 0.42 -6.05
C PHE A 127 13.45 0.19 -6.29
N THR A 128 13.99 -0.92 -5.80
CA THR A 128 15.37 -1.34 -6.08
C THR A 128 15.47 -2.85 -6.18
N ALA A 129 16.44 -3.31 -6.96
CA ALA A 129 16.98 -4.66 -6.85
C ALA A 129 18.21 -4.64 -5.93
N VAL A 130 18.30 -5.53 -4.95
CA VAL A 130 19.40 -5.57 -3.98
C VAL A 130 20.42 -6.64 -4.37
N LYS A 131 21.71 -6.33 -4.24
CA LYS A 131 22.83 -7.29 -4.34
C LYS A 131 23.84 -7.00 -3.25
N GLY A 132 23.99 -7.91 -2.28
CA GLY A 132 24.69 -7.63 -1.03
C GLY A 132 24.20 -6.32 -0.41
N ASP A 133 25.13 -5.45 -0.02
CA ASP A 133 24.82 -4.15 0.59
C ASP A 133 24.51 -3.02 -0.41
N THR A 134 24.28 -3.36 -1.70
CA THR A 134 24.09 -2.35 -2.75
C THR A 134 22.69 -2.35 -3.35
N ASN A 135 22.12 -1.14 -3.45
CA ASN A 135 20.90 -0.88 -4.22
C ASN A 135 21.24 -0.69 -5.69
N GLN A 136 20.68 -1.53 -6.54
CA GLN A 136 20.80 -1.49 -8.00
C GLN A 136 19.44 -1.17 -8.61
N ASN A 137 19.41 -0.63 -9.83
CA ASN A 137 18.17 -0.38 -10.58
C ASN A 137 17.14 0.38 -9.74
N ILE A 138 17.51 1.60 -9.36
CA ILE A 138 16.70 2.48 -8.53
C ILE A 138 15.62 3.12 -9.40
N TYR A 139 14.36 3.03 -8.97
CA TYR A 139 13.24 3.73 -9.56
C TYR A 139 12.58 4.64 -8.54
N ILE A 140 12.15 5.79 -9.01
CA ILE A 140 11.46 6.84 -8.25
C ILE A 140 10.09 7.10 -8.88
N ALA A 141 9.14 7.62 -8.12
CA ALA A 141 7.77 7.85 -8.60
C ALA A 141 7.73 8.70 -9.89
N ASP A 142 6.91 8.29 -10.85
CA ASP A 142 6.62 9.11 -12.03
C ASP A 142 5.53 10.13 -11.67
N THR A 143 5.92 11.37 -11.40
CA THR A 143 5.00 12.43 -10.97
C THR A 143 4.05 12.90 -12.08
N LEU A 144 4.22 12.41 -13.32
CA LEU A 144 3.29 12.66 -14.43
C LEU A 144 2.15 11.64 -14.48
N LYS A 145 2.18 10.61 -13.63
CA LYS A 145 1.17 9.56 -13.53
C LYS A 145 0.47 9.64 -12.18
N SER A 146 -0.71 9.03 -12.08
CA SER A 146 -1.40 8.91 -10.80
C SER A 146 -0.75 7.81 -9.96
N ASN A 147 -0.28 8.19 -8.77
CA ASN A 147 0.33 7.31 -7.80
C ASN A 147 -0.39 7.55 -6.47
N LYS A 148 -1.05 6.52 -5.94
CA LYS A 148 -1.96 6.66 -4.81
C LYS A 148 -1.79 5.52 -3.83
N LEU A 149 -1.93 5.87 -2.56
CA LEU A 149 -2.12 4.96 -1.44
C LEU A 149 -3.48 5.26 -0.82
N TYR A 150 -4.27 4.23 -0.60
CA TYR A 150 -5.51 4.31 0.17
C TYR A 150 -5.36 3.39 1.38
N ILE A 151 -5.37 3.95 2.58
CA ILE A 151 -5.34 3.17 3.83
C ILE A 151 -6.79 3.00 4.28
N ASP A 152 -7.27 1.75 4.36
CA ASP A 152 -8.63 1.46 4.83
C ASP A 152 -8.68 1.20 6.34
N THR A 153 -7.64 0.57 6.88
CA THR A 153 -7.48 0.23 8.28
C THR A 153 -6.14 0.74 8.75
N LEU A 154 -6.13 1.51 9.85
CA LEU A 154 -4.92 1.92 10.56
C LEU A 154 -5.19 1.81 12.06
N ASP A 155 -4.83 0.67 12.63
CA ASP A 155 -5.11 0.31 14.01
C ASP A 155 -3.80 0.04 14.76
N PHE A 156 -3.30 1.08 15.42
CA PHE A 156 -2.09 1.00 16.25
C PHE A 156 -2.31 0.23 17.55
N VAL A 157 -3.56 -0.01 17.98
CA VAL A 157 -3.84 -0.76 19.21
C VAL A 157 -3.69 -2.26 18.95
N ASN A 158 -4.21 -2.72 17.81
CA ASN A 158 -4.10 -4.12 17.39
C ASN A 158 -2.90 -4.39 16.47
N ASN A 159 -2.07 -3.38 16.21
CA ASN A 159 -0.96 -3.44 15.26
C ASN A 159 -1.38 -3.93 13.88
N ARG A 160 -2.45 -3.38 13.30
CA ARG A 160 -2.96 -3.79 11.98
C ARG A 160 -3.09 -2.61 11.05
N ILE A 161 -2.75 -2.86 9.79
CA ILE A 161 -2.93 -1.90 8.70
C ILE A 161 -3.24 -2.67 7.42
N SER A 162 -4.12 -2.10 6.63
CA SER A 162 -4.42 -2.59 5.28
C SER A 162 -4.77 -1.44 4.37
N GLY A 163 -4.76 -1.73 3.08
CA GLY A 163 -5.09 -0.72 2.09
C GLY A 163 -4.88 -1.17 0.67
N LYS A 164 -4.98 -0.20 -0.23
CA LYS A 164 -4.80 -0.34 -1.67
C LYS A 164 -3.73 0.62 -2.16
N PHE A 165 -3.06 0.26 -3.26
CA PHE A 165 -2.08 1.13 -3.87
C PHE A 165 -2.04 0.99 -5.40
N MET A 166 -1.58 2.05 -6.03
CA MET A 166 -1.21 2.08 -7.45
C MET A 166 -0.06 3.06 -7.61
N PHE A 167 0.94 2.72 -8.41
CA PHE A 167 2.00 3.67 -8.72
C PHE A 167 2.74 3.33 -10.00
N SER A 168 3.28 4.37 -10.62
CA SER A 168 4.27 4.32 -11.67
C SER A 168 5.60 4.81 -11.12
N ALA A 169 6.69 4.20 -11.56
CA ALA A 169 8.03 4.65 -11.23
C ALA A 169 8.91 4.67 -12.49
N LYS A 170 9.83 5.62 -12.55
CA LYS A 170 10.84 5.76 -13.62
C LYS A 170 12.22 5.51 -13.06
N LYS A 171 13.08 4.93 -13.90
CA LYS A 171 14.47 4.69 -13.53
C LYS A 171 15.14 6.02 -13.16
N ALA A 172 15.78 6.07 -12.00
CA ALA A 172 16.49 7.23 -11.54
C ALA A 172 17.77 7.45 -12.38
N SER A 173 18.11 8.71 -12.66
CA SER A 173 19.30 9.05 -13.47
C SER A 173 20.62 8.61 -12.83
N TYR A 174 20.65 8.51 -11.51
CA TYR A 174 21.81 8.04 -10.73
C TYR A 174 21.80 6.52 -10.49
N SER A 175 20.83 5.79 -11.04
CA SER A 175 20.78 4.34 -10.90
C SER A 175 21.97 3.71 -11.61
N LEU A 176 22.75 2.92 -10.88
CA LEU A 176 23.66 1.95 -11.48
C LEU A 176 22.78 0.93 -12.21
N GLY A 177 22.91 0.88 -13.53
CA GLY A 177 22.18 -0.08 -14.34
C GLY A 177 22.77 -1.48 -14.19
N GLY A 178 21.92 -2.48 -14.01
CA GLY A 178 22.31 -3.88 -14.13
C GLY A 178 22.07 -4.39 -15.56
N PRO A 179 22.86 -5.36 -16.06
CA PRO A 179 22.68 -5.94 -17.40
C PRO A 179 21.32 -6.64 -17.58
N TRP A 180 20.66 -7.02 -16.49
CA TRP A 180 19.45 -7.87 -16.51
C TRP A 180 18.16 -7.15 -16.11
N TYR A 181 18.24 -5.89 -15.68
CA TYR A 181 17.09 -5.12 -15.22
C TYR A 181 17.18 -3.68 -15.76
N ASN A 182 16.70 -3.50 -16.98
CA ASN A 182 16.80 -2.21 -17.69
C ASN A 182 15.44 -1.75 -18.21
N LEU A 183 14.46 -1.69 -17.31
CA LEU A 183 13.18 -1.05 -17.61
C LEU A 183 13.33 0.45 -17.44
N ASP A 184 12.78 1.24 -18.35
CA ASP A 184 12.73 2.69 -18.19
C ASP A 184 11.63 3.10 -17.20
N GLU A 185 10.55 2.32 -17.17
CA GLU A 185 9.40 2.52 -16.29
C GLU A 185 8.85 1.22 -15.70
N LEU A 186 8.20 1.37 -14.55
CA LEU A 186 7.48 0.33 -13.83
C LEU A 186 6.07 0.83 -13.52
N ARG A 187 5.09 -0.08 -13.53
CA ARG A 187 3.72 0.18 -13.08
C ARG A 187 3.28 -0.95 -12.17
N PHE A 188 2.71 -0.57 -11.04
CA PHE A 188 1.95 -1.44 -10.15
C PHE A 188 0.53 -0.89 -10.05
N PHE A 189 -0.46 -1.72 -10.32
CA PHE A 189 -1.88 -1.35 -10.24
C PHE A 189 -2.71 -2.50 -9.65
N ASN A 190 -3.94 -2.18 -9.24
CA ASN A 190 -4.81 -3.08 -8.49
C ASN A 190 -4.12 -3.64 -7.23
N GLY A 191 -3.28 -2.81 -6.60
CA GLY A 191 -2.51 -3.19 -5.44
C GLY A 191 -3.38 -3.26 -4.19
N GLU A 192 -3.18 -4.29 -3.38
CA GLU A 192 -3.80 -4.48 -2.07
C GLU A 192 -2.75 -5.03 -1.10
N PHE A 193 -2.79 -4.59 0.16
CA PHE A 193 -1.90 -5.09 1.20
C PHE A 193 -2.62 -5.23 2.54
N HIS A 194 -2.13 -6.19 3.33
CA HIS A 194 -2.56 -6.45 4.71
C HIS A 194 -1.32 -6.80 5.52
N SER A 195 -1.10 -6.13 6.65
CA SER A 195 0.07 -6.39 7.47
C SER A 195 -0.17 -6.03 8.93
N ASN A 196 0.61 -6.67 9.79
CA ASN A 196 0.85 -6.20 11.12
C ASN A 196 1.83 -5.01 11.10
N ILE A 197 1.65 -4.08 12.02
CA ILE A 197 2.60 -3.00 12.31
C ILE A 197 3.64 -3.56 13.29
N ILE A 198 4.92 -3.32 13.00
CA ILE A 198 6.06 -3.75 13.79
C ILE A 198 6.68 -2.51 14.42
N ASP A 199 6.93 -2.56 15.73
CA ASP A 199 7.65 -1.51 16.46
C ASP A 199 9.17 -1.64 16.27
#